data_AF-A0A2M7BPX7-F1
#
_entry.id   AF-A0A2M7BPX7-F1
#
_cell.length_a   1.000
_cell.length_b   1.000
_cell.length_c   1.000
_cell.angle_alpha   90.00
_cell.angle_beta   90.00
_cell.angle_gamma   90.00
#
_symmetry.space_group_name_H-M   'P 1'
#
loop_
_entity.id
_entity.type
_entity.pdbx_description
1 polymer ?
#
loop_
_entity_poly.entity_id
_entity_poly.type
_entity_poly.pdbx_seq_one_letter_code
_entity_poly.pdbx_strand_id
1 'polypeptide(L)' 'MITRILYNEEKEQYDKVVTHPLQTWSWGDFQIGEGHKVYRLGVFDQQKLISGY' A
#
# COMPACT_ATOMS: atom_id res chain seq x y z
N MET A 1 13.00 -0.09 -11.17
CA MET A 1 11.83 0.49 -10.46
C MET A 1 10.58 0.44 -11.32
N ILE A 2 9.57 -0.28 -10.87
CA ILE A 2 8.23 -0.38 -11.49
C ILE A 2 7.20 -0.08 -10.42
N THR A 3 6.22 0.77 -10.72
CA THR A 3 5.10 1.06 -9.82
C THR A 3 3.86 0.31 -10.29
N ARG A 4 3.21 -0.43 -9.40
CA ARG A 4 1.94 -1.11 -9.70
C ARG A 4 0.97 -1.06 -8.53
N ILE A 5 -0.31 -1.31 -8.83
CA ILE A 5 -1.34 -1.46 -7.82
C ILE A 5 -1.04 -2.72 -6.99
N LEU A 6 -1.18 -2.58 -5.68
CA LEU A 6 -1.03 -3.66 -4.71
C LEU A 6 -2.36 -4.35 -4.44
N TYR A 7 -2.29 -5.66 -4.25
CA TYR A 7 -3.43 -6.50 -3.86
C TYR A 7 -3.38 -6.82 -2.37
N ASN A 8 -4.51 -7.30 -1.81
CA ASN A 8 -4.62 -7.64 -0.38
C ASN A 8 -3.55 -8.63 0.11
N GLU A 9 -3.07 -9.51 -0.76
CA GLU A 9 -2.02 -10.49 -0.45
C GLU A 9 -0.68 -9.82 -0.12
N GLU A 10 -0.45 -8.60 -0.60
CA GLU A 10 0.80 -7.86 -0.42
C GLU A 10 0.74 -6.88 0.77
N LYS A 11 -0.35 -6.92 1.55
CA LYS A 11 -0.59 -6.08 2.73
C LYS A 11 0.58 -6.09 3.71
N GLU A 12 1.05 -7.29 4.07
CA GLU A 12 2.13 -7.43 5.05
C GLU A 12 3.47 -6.87 4.55
N GLN A 13 3.75 -6.96 3.26
CA GLN A 13 4.95 -6.36 2.68
C GLN A 13 4.84 -4.84 2.64
N TYR A 14 3.65 -4.33 2.31
CA TYR A 14 3.38 -2.89 2.26
C TYR A 14 3.46 -2.24 3.65
N ASP A 15 2.83 -2.81 4.67
CA ASP A 15 2.88 -2.26 6.04
C ASP A 15 4.31 -2.27 6.62
N LYS A 16 5.23 -3.10 6.10
CA LYS A 16 6.65 -3.09 6.50
C LYS A 16 7.45 -1.94 5.88
N VAL A 17 7.05 -1.45 4.71
CA VAL A 17 7.78 -0.39 3.98
C VAL A 17 7.17 0.99 4.17
N VAL A 18 5.90 1.07 4.53
CA VAL A 18 5.23 2.33 4.82
C VAL A 18 5.63 2.83 6.20
N THR A 19 6.18 4.03 6.25
CA THR A 19 6.57 4.71 7.49
C THR A 19 5.56 5.76 7.94
N HIS A 20 4.66 6.19 7.05
CA HIS A 20 3.66 7.21 7.37
C HIS A 20 2.37 6.59 7.91
N PRO A 21 1.91 6.99 9.12
CA PRO A 21 0.71 6.41 9.75
C PRO A 21 -0.56 6.52 8.89
N LEU A 22 -0.69 7.62 8.13
CA LEU A 22 -1.82 7.88 7.24
C LEU A 22 -1.82 7.02 5.97
N GLN A 23 -0.70 6.38 5.64
CA GLN A 23 -0.59 5.48 4.49
C GLN A 23 -0.70 4.02 4.88
N THR A 24 -0.94 3.72 6.17
CA THR A 24 -1.11 2.34 6.64
C THR A 24 -2.27 1.66 5.94
N TRP A 25 -2.16 0.34 5.78
CA TRP A 25 -3.20 -0.43 5.14
C TRP A 25 -4.56 -0.26 5.82
N SER A 26 -4.54 -0.27 7.16
CA SER A 26 -5.72 -0.09 8.02
C SER A 26 -6.38 1.27 7.84
N TRP A 27 -5.62 2.34 7.60
CA TRP A 27 -6.19 3.66 7.31
C TRP A 27 -6.93 3.65 5.97
N GLY A 28 -6.35 3.01 4.96
CA GLY A 28 -7.03 2.81 3.67
C GLY A 28 -8.33 2.00 3.82
N ASP A 29 -8.34 0.95 4.65
CA ASP A 29 -9.54 0.16 4.92
C ASP A 29 -10.62 1.00 5.62
N PHE A 30 -10.25 1.88 6.56
CA PHE A 30 -11.17 2.83 7.19
C PHE A 30 -11.80 3.77 6.15
N GLN A 31 -11.00 4.37 5.28
CA GLN A 31 -11.49 5.25 4.22
C GLN A 31 -12.43 4.54 3.24
N ILE A 32 -12.16 3.27 2.91
CA ILE A 32 -13.06 2.44 2.11
C ILE A 32 -14.41 2.23 2.83
N GLY A 33 -14.40 2.01 4.14
CA GLY A 33 -15.61 1.91 4.96
C GLY A 33 -16.46 3.19 4.96
N GLU A 34 -15.81 4.35 4.91
CA GLU A 34 -16.45 5.66 4.80
C GLU A 34 -16.92 5.99 3.36
N GLY A 35 -16.71 5.07 2.39
CA GLY A 35 -17.17 5.22 1.01
C GLY A 35 -16.16 5.81 0.04
N HIS A 36 -14.89 5.99 0.46
CA HIS A 36 -13.83 6.46 -0.43
C HIS A 36 -13.24 5.33 -1.28
N LYS A 37 -12.83 5.66 -2.51
CA LYS A 37 -12.03 4.74 -3.33
C LYS A 37 -10.55 4.93 -3.01
N VAL A 38 -9.93 3.90 -2.44
CA VAL A 38 -8.49 3.88 -2.13
C VAL A 38 -7.78 2.96 -3.10
N TYR A 39 -6.73 3.47 -3.73
CA TYR A 39 -5.79 2.69 -4.54
C TYR A 39 -4.44 2.71 -3.84
N ARG A 40 -3.85 1.53 -3.66
CA ARG A 40 -2.55 1.37 -3.00
C ARG A 40 -1.51 1.10 -4.07
N LEU A 41 -0.44 1.89 -4.10
CA LEU A 41 0.61 1.75 -5.09
C LEU A 41 1.89 1.27 -4.42
N GLY A 42 2.51 0.24 -5.00
CA GLY A 42 3.78 -0.29 -4.55
C GLY A 42 4.88 0.01 -5.57
N VAL A 43 6.04 0.46 -5.08
CA VAL A 43 7.25 0.61 -5.88
C VAL A 43 8.10 -0.64 -5.69
N PHE A 44 8.31 -1.35 -6.79
CA PHE A 44 9.13 -2.55 -6.84
C PHE A 44 10.47 -2.23 -7.48
N ASP A 45 11.55 -2.66 -6.82
CA ASP A 45 12.86 -2.72 -7.46
C ASP A 45 13.29 -4.18 -7.62
N GLN A 46 13.53 -4.57 -8.87
CA GLN A 46 13.66 -5.95 -9.35
C GLN A 46 12.43 -6.81 -9.00
N GLN A 47 12.33 -7.29 -7.77
CA GLN A 47 11.21 -8.08 -7.23
C GLN A 47 10.86 -7.71 -5.78
N LYS A 48 11.53 -6.72 -5.19
CA LYS A 48 11.35 -6.33 -3.80
C LYS A 48 10.52 -5.05 -3.74
N LEU A 49 9.46 -5.07 -2.94
CA LEU A 49 8.73 -3.87 -2.58
C LEU A 49 9.65 -2.98 -1.73
N ILE A 50 9.97 -1.79 -2.22
CA ILE A 50 10.89 -0.83 -1.57
C ILE A 50 10.15 0.36 -0.96
N SER A 51 8.97 0.70 -1.48
CA SER A 51 8.15 1.81 -0.98
C SER A 51 6.70 1.62 -1.38
N GLY A 52 5.80 2.31 -0.69
CA GLY A 52 4.36 2.30 -0.93
C GLY A 52 3.76 3.69 -0.80
N TYR A 53 2.74 3.99 -1.61
CA TYR A 53 2.02 5.26 -1.60
C TYR A 53 0.51 5.06 -1.44
#